data_AF-A0A967D032-F1
#
_entry.id   AF-A0A967D032-F1
#
_cell.length_a   1.000
_cell.length_b   1.000
_cell.length_c   1.000
_cell.angle_alpha   90.00
_cell.angle_beta   90.00
_cell.angle_gamma   90.00
#
_symmetry.space_group_name_H-M   'P 1'
#
loop_
_entity.id
_entity.type
_entity.pdbx_description
1 polymer ?
#
loop_
_entity_poly.entity_id
_entity_poly.type
_entity_poly.pdbx_seq_one_letter_code
_entity_poly.pdbx_strand_id
1 'polypeptide(L)'
;MSEILFHYYRVNPTTWFYLASLLSIAVFFKFNRVWSVRNFDLAGLILFAPGLLAVEYGGFKANLDAQQLGFVWLFAVTGLFTIRMLCDSLMVRRPLLEPNLSSGGLVFLGLSLLVFLLANVLTTRPERDDLAAATTAARLEEGDAEVDVDQLARLGPGYPLLFLLPHISTQRIFAGDTDAAPGRDAEPPARVVHETTARIMAIIAQLLIVGGMVMIGWRHFESTRLGIAAAVLYLLMPYTAIMTGRVDHALPGALIVWAIASYRRPFIAGGLIGLAIGTIYYPVFLLPLWCSFYWERGVRRFALGVSAALAALVVGLWFTS
;
A
#
# COMPACT_ATOMS: atom_id res chain seq x y z
N MET A 1 -35.17 8.81 1.49
CA MET A 1 -33.96 9.65 1.38
C MET A 1 -32.69 8.93 1.81
N SER A 2 -32.72 8.08 2.86
CA SER A 2 -31.59 7.23 3.26
C SER A 2 -31.10 6.33 2.12
N GLU A 3 -31.99 5.67 1.38
CA GLU A 3 -31.59 4.78 0.27
C GLU A 3 -30.85 5.48 -0.88
N ILE A 4 -31.07 6.78 -1.10
CA ILE A 4 -30.36 7.56 -2.12
C ILE A 4 -29.01 8.04 -1.57
N LEU A 5 -28.95 8.44 -0.31
CA LEU A 5 -27.73 8.96 0.32
C LEU A 5 -26.70 7.87 0.62
N PHE A 6 -27.14 6.63 0.84
CA PHE A 6 -26.27 5.48 1.14
C PHE A 6 -26.03 4.56 -0.06
N HIS A 7 -26.54 4.89 -1.25
CA HIS A 7 -26.25 4.15 -2.48
C HIS A 7 -24.86 4.53 -3.01
N TYR A 8 -23.84 3.82 -2.54
CA TYR A 8 -22.47 4.06 -2.97
C TYR A 8 -22.19 3.36 -4.31
N TYR A 9 -21.92 4.15 -5.34
CA TYR A 9 -21.33 3.65 -6.59
C TYR A 9 -19.84 3.92 -6.59
N ARG A 10 -19.05 2.87 -6.84
CA ARG A 10 -17.60 3.02 -7.06
C ARG A 10 -17.38 4.00 -8.21
N VAL A 11 -16.54 4.99 -7.97
CA VAL A 11 -16.17 5.97 -9.00
C VAL A 11 -15.37 5.24 -10.08
N ASN A 12 -15.76 5.45 -11.34
CA ASN A 12 -15.05 4.89 -12.48
C ASN A 12 -13.55 5.30 -12.43
N PRO A 13 -12.59 4.38 -12.61
CA PRO A 13 -11.16 4.68 -12.57
C PRO A 13 -10.74 5.88 -13.43
N THR A 14 -11.36 6.02 -14.61
CA THR A 14 -11.10 7.12 -15.53
C THR A 14 -11.58 8.46 -14.96
N THR A 15 -12.76 8.49 -14.35
CA THR A 15 -13.29 9.69 -13.68
C THR A 15 -12.42 10.08 -12.50
N TRP A 16 -12.00 9.10 -11.69
CA TRP A 16 -11.08 9.35 -10.59
C TRP A 16 -9.75 9.92 -11.08
N PHE A 17 -9.18 9.37 -12.15
CA PHE A 17 -7.96 9.89 -12.76
C PHE A 17 -8.06 11.38 -13.09
N TYR A 18 -9.10 11.80 -13.81
CA TYR A 18 -9.25 13.21 -14.19
C TYR A 18 -9.40 14.11 -12.96
N LEU A 19 -10.28 13.75 -12.02
CA LEU A 19 -10.50 14.53 -10.80
C LEU A 19 -9.23 14.62 -9.95
N ALA A 20 -8.57 13.48 -9.72
CA ALA A 20 -7.41 13.43 -8.85
C ALA A 20 -6.18 14.09 -9.48
N SER A 21 -6.00 14.01 -10.80
CA SER A 21 -4.93 14.73 -11.52
C SER A 21 -5.14 16.25 -11.47
N LEU A 22 -6.35 16.71 -11.77
CA LEU A 22 -6.67 18.15 -11.71
C LEU A 22 -6.54 18.70 -10.28
N LEU A 23 -7.01 17.95 -9.29
CA LEU A 23 -6.88 18.33 -7.89
C LEU A 23 -5.43 18.30 -7.40
N SER A 24 -4.64 17.31 -7.83
CA SER A 24 -3.21 17.25 -7.54
C SER A 24 -2.47 18.45 -8.15
N ILE A 25 -2.83 18.87 -9.36
CA ILE A 25 -2.31 20.10 -9.97
C ILE A 25 -2.75 21.32 -9.14
N ALA A 26 -4.02 21.46 -8.80
CA ALA A 26 -4.50 22.62 -8.03
C ALA A 26 -3.79 22.75 -6.66
N VAL A 27 -3.62 21.65 -5.94
CA VAL A 27 -3.04 21.64 -4.59
C VAL A 27 -1.51 21.68 -4.60
N PHE A 28 -0.86 21.03 -5.57
CA PHE A 28 0.59 20.84 -5.56
C PHE A 28 1.35 21.50 -6.70
N PHE A 29 0.72 22.05 -7.73
CA PHE A 29 1.44 22.70 -8.81
C PHE A 29 1.88 24.11 -8.42
N LYS A 30 3.14 24.46 -8.71
CA LYS A 30 3.65 25.82 -8.50
C LYS A 30 3.36 26.69 -9.71
N PHE A 31 2.25 27.45 -9.68
CA PHE A 31 1.81 28.30 -10.79
C PHE A 31 2.79 29.44 -11.12
N ASN A 32 3.40 30.06 -10.11
CA ASN A 32 4.37 31.16 -10.32
C ASN A 32 5.67 30.71 -11.00
N ARG A 33 5.95 29.40 -11.06
CA ARG A 33 7.15 28.84 -11.72
C ARG A 33 6.85 27.47 -12.30
N VAL A 34 6.38 27.48 -13.54
CA VAL A 34 5.97 26.28 -14.30
C VAL A 34 7.09 25.24 -14.37
N TRP A 35 8.31 25.64 -14.73
CA TRP A 35 9.46 24.74 -14.92
C TRP A 35 10.20 24.41 -13.62
N SER A 36 9.45 24.15 -12.54
CA SER A 36 10.05 23.74 -11.27
C SER A 36 10.22 22.23 -11.21
N VAL A 37 11.28 21.78 -10.52
CA VAL A 37 11.53 20.35 -10.22
C VAL A 37 10.29 19.68 -9.63
N ARG A 38 9.57 20.38 -8.75
CA ARG A 38 8.29 19.94 -8.19
C ARG A 38 7.25 19.61 -9.25
N ASN A 39 7.07 20.49 -10.22
CA ASN A 39 6.04 20.33 -11.25
C ASN A 39 6.42 19.18 -12.19
N PHE A 40 7.72 18.97 -12.45
CA PHE A 40 8.19 17.77 -13.16
C PHE A 40 7.94 16.50 -12.36
N ASP A 41 8.23 16.49 -11.06
CA ASP A 41 7.98 15.33 -10.19
C ASP A 41 6.47 15.04 -10.11
N LEU A 42 5.63 16.08 -9.98
CA LEU A 42 4.16 15.95 -10.00
C LEU A 42 3.64 15.45 -11.36
N ALA A 43 4.17 15.96 -12.47
CA ALA A 43 3.81 15.48 -13.81
C ALA A 43 4.21 14.01 -13.98
N GLY A 44 5.40 13.61 -13.51
CA GLY A 44 5.84 12.21 -13.50
C GLY A 44 4.88 11.31 -12.72
N LEU A 45 4.42 11.76 -11.55
CA LEU A 45 3.42 11.04 -10.76
C LEU A 45 2.08 10.88 -11.50
N ILE A 46 1.58 11.95 -12.15
CA ILE A 46 0.34 11.91 -12.93
C ILE A 46 0.49 10.99 -14.17
N LEU A 47 1.68 10.95 -14.78
CA LEU A 47 1.97 10.12 -15.97
C LEU A 47 1.92 8.61 -15.70
N PHE A 48 1.94 8.15 -14.45
CA PHE A 48 1.68 6.74 -14.16
C PHE A 48 0.24 6.32 -14.49
N ALA A 49 -0.70 7.26 -14.40
CA ALA A 49 -2.12 6.94 -14.46
C ALA A 49 -2.62 6.45 -15.84
N PRO A 50 -2.21 7.05 -16.98
CA PRO A 50 -2.53 6.50 -18.29
C PRO A 50 -2.09 5.03 -18.47
N GLY A 51 -0.89 4.70 -17.98
CA GLY A 51 -0.38 3.31 -18.02
C GLY A 51 -1.21 2.36 -17.18
N LEU A 52 -1.57 2.76 -15.95
CA LEU A 52 -2.44 1.97 -15.07
C LEU A 52 -3.83 1.75 -15.68
N LEU A 53 -4.43 2.81 -16.24
CA LEU A 53 -5.72 2.72 -16.91
C LEU A 53 -5.67 1.83 -18.16
N ALA A 54 -4.59 1.90 -18.94
CA ALA A 54 -4.41 1.04 -20.11
C ALA A 54 -4.30 -0.45 -19.73
N VAL A 55 -3.57 -0.77 -18.64
CA VAL A 55 -3.49 -2.14 -18.11
C VAL A 55 -4.86 -2.61 -17.61
N GLU A 56 -5.58 -1.81 -16.83
CA GLU A 56 -6.89 -2.17 -16.29
C GLU A 56 -7.94 -2.33 -17.40
N TYR A 57 -7.96 -1.41 -18.37
CA TYR A 57 -8.84 -1.46 -19.53
C TYR A 57 -8.53 -2.64 -20.45
N GLY A 58 -7.25 -2.90 -20.71
CA GLY A 58 -6.80 -4.04 -21.52
C GLY A 58 -7.21 -5.37 -20.88
N GLY A 59 -7.06 -5.50 -19.57
CA GLY A 59 -7.54 -6.66 -18.81
C GLY A 59 -9.06 -6.83 -18.88
N PHE A 60 -9.82 -5.75 -18.67
CA PHE A 60 -11.29 -5.81 -18.68
C PHE A 60 -11.88 -6.14 -20.06
N LYS A 61 -11.31 -5.60 -21.14
CA LYS A 61 -11.76 -5.85 -22.52
C LYS A 61 -11.04 -7.00 -23.23
N ALA A 62 -10.16 -7.72 -22.53
CA ALA A 62 -9.27 -8.73 -23.11
C ALA A 62 -8.49 -8.23 -24.35
N ASN A 63 -8.10 -6.95 -24.34
CA ASN A 63 -7.30 -6.34 -25.39
C ASN A 63 -5.83 -6.36 -24.99
N LEU A 64 -5.09 -7.34 -25.52
CA LEU A 64 -3.69 -7.57 -25.19
C LEU A 64 -2.80 -6.39 -25.61
N ASP A 65 -3.07 -5.76 -26.76
CA ASP A 65 -2.25 -4.65 -27.28
C ASP A 65 -2.31 -3.45 -26.34
N ALA A 66 -3.52 -3.10 -25.87
CA ALA A 66 -3.71 -2.03 -24.90
C ALA A 66 -3.01 -2.34 -23.56
N GLN A 67 -3.09 -3.60 -23.11
CA GLN A 67 -2.45 -4.02 -21.86
C GLN A 67 -0.92 -3.98 -21.96
N GLN A 68 -0.34 -4.46 -23.07
CA GLN A 68 1.10 -4.41 -23.34
C GLN A 68 1.59 -2.96 -23.42
N LEU A 69 0.88 -2.09 -24.13
CA LEU A 69 1.19 -0.66 -24.19
C LEU A 69 1.19 -0.04 -22.79
N GLY A 70 0.20 -0.39 -21.96
CA GLY A 70 0.14 0.02 -20.57
C GLY A 70 1.39 -0.38 -19.77
N PHE A 71 1.84 -1.62 -19.89
CA PHE A 71 3.07 -2.08 -19.22
C PHE A 71 4.33 -1.38 -19.74
N VAL A 72 4.47 -1.22 -21.07
CA VAL A 72 5.61 -0.49 -21.66
C VAL A 72 5.63 0.96 -21.17
N TRP A 73 4.45 1.60 -21.07
CA TRP A 73 4.32 2.95 -20.55
C TRP A 73 4.74 3.03 -19.07
N LEU A 74 4.24 2.13 -18.22
CA LEU A 74 4.61 2.07 -16.81
C LEU A 74 6.10 1.83 -16.61
N PHE A 75 6.70 0.96 -17.44
CA PHE A 75 8.14 0.71 -17.41
C PHE A 75 8.93 1.97 -17.79
N ALA A 76 8.54 2.65 -18.87
CA ALA A 76 9.20 3.88 -19.32
C ALA A 76 9.10 5.01 -18.27
N VAL A 77 7.90 5.25 -17.72
CA VAL A 77 7.69 6.29 -16.70
C VAL A 77 8.42 5.95 -15.41
N THR A 78 8.40 4.68 -14.96
CA THR A 78 9.20 4.22 -13.80
C THR A 78 10.69 4.45 -14.02
N GLY A 79 11.21 4.10 -15.21
CA GLY A 79 12.61 4.31 -15.56
C GLY A 79 13.01 5.78 -15.52
N LEU A 80 12.20 6.66 -16.13
CA LEU A 80 12.40 8.11 -16.09
C LEU A 80 12.36 8.65 -14.66
N PHE A 81 11.40 8.21 -13.85
CA PHE A 81 11.26 8.63 -12.46
C PHE A 81 12.43 8.14 -11.60
N THR A 82 12.94 6.94 -11.86
CA THR A 82 14.12 6.37 -11.19
C THR A 82 15.36 7.20 -11.52
N ILE A 83 15.62 7.48 -12.80
CA ILE A 83 16.72 8.37 -13.22
C ILE A 83 16.60 9.73 -12.54
N ARG A 84 15.38 10.30 -12.55
CA ARG A 84 15.09 11.58 -11.91
C ARG A 84 15.39 11.58 -10.42
N MET A 85 15.01 10.52 -9.69
CA MET A 85 15.32 10.34 -8.25
C MET A 85 16.82 10.16 -8.00
N LEU A 86 17.55 9.45 -8.88
CA LEU A 86 19.02 9.34 -8.78
C LEU A 86 19.71 10.70 -9.00
N CYS A 87 19.20 11.50 -9.93
CA CYS A 87 19.69 12.87 -10.14
C CYS A 87 19.48 13.79 -8.92
N ASP A 88 18.62 13.43 -7.95
CA ASP A 88 18.47 14.22 -6.72
C ASP A 88 19.76 14.24 -5.89
N SER A 89 20.65 13.25 -6.02
CA SER A 89 21.97 13.28 -5.38
C SER A 89 22.87 14.40 -5.90
N LEU A 90 22.58 14.98 -7.08
CA LEU A 90 23.30 16.13 -7.64
C LEU A 90 22.81 17.47 -7.04
N MET A 91 21.67 17.49 -6.36
CA MET A 91 21.09 18.72 -5.81
C MET A 91 21.69 19.04 -4.44
N VAL A 92 22.41 20.16 -4.33
CA VAL A 92 23.01 20.63 -3.06
C VAL A 92 21.96 21.09 -2.05
N ARG A 93 20.84 21.67 -2.51
CA ARG A 93 19.72 22.11 -1.66
C ARG A 93 18.40 21.78 -2.31
N ARG A 94 17.51 21.13 -1.57
CA ARG A 94 16.10 21.06 -1.93
C ARG A 94 15.37 22.29 -1.39
N PRO A 95 14.68 23.08 -2.23
CA PRO A 95 13.76 24.08 -1.72
C PRO A 95 12.61 23.39 -0.97
N LEU A 96 12.21 23.95 0.16
CA LEU A 96 11.00 23.52 0.87
C LEU A 96 9.79 23.86 -0.01
N LEU A 97 8.97 22.85 -0.34
CA LEU A 97 7.86 23.02 -1.27
C LEU A 97 6.54 22.98 -0.50
N GLU A 98 5.99 24.16 -0.24
CA GLU A 98 4.71 24.25 0.46
C GLU A 98 3.53 23.94 -0.48
N PRO A 99 2.54 23.16 -0.05
CA PRO A 99 1.28 22.98 -0.77
C PRO A 99 0.54 24.31 -0.91
N ASN A 100 -0.28 24.44 -1.96
CA ASN A 100 -1.09 25.65 -2.21
C ASN A 100 -2.29 25.75 -1.25
N LEU A 101 -2.63 24.65 -0.57
CA LEU A 101 -3.73 24.58 0.37
C LEU A 101 -3.24 24.78 1.81
N SER A 102 -4.06 25.43 2.64
CA SER A 102 -3.77 25.61 4.06
C SER A 102 -3.67 24.27 4.80
N SER A 103 -3.00 24.24 5.96
CA SER A 103 -2.88 23.03 6.78
C SER A 103 -4.24 22.43 7.13
N GLY A 104 -5.21 23.26 7.51
CA GLY A 104 -6.58 22.80 7.82
C GLY A 104 -7.29 22.22 6.60
N GLY A 105 -7.13 22.84 5.42
CA GLY A 105 -7.66 22.31 4.17
C GLY A 105 -7.03 20.97 3.79
N LEU A 106 -5.72 20.79 3.99
CA LEU A 106 -5.05 19.50 3.73
C LEU A 106 -5.50 18.39 4.68
N VAL A 107 -5.68 18.70 5.97
CA VAL A 107 -6.21 17.72 6.94
C VAL A 107 -7.62 17.31 6.55
N PHE A 108 -8.50 18.28 6.26
CA PHE A 108 -9.86 17.99 5.85
C PHE A 108 -9.92 17.17 4.56
N LEU A 109 -9.15 17.57 3.54
CA LEU A 109 -9.08 16.87 2.27
C LEU A 109 -8.51 15.45 2.46
N GLY A 110 -7.43 15.29 3.22
CA GLY A 110 -6.80 14.01 3.50
C GLY A 110 -7.74 13.06 4.24
N LEU A 111 -8.43 13.53 5.28
CA LEU A 111 -9.42 12.72 6.01
C LEU A 111 -10.60 12.33 5.11
N SER A 112 -11.10 13.27 4.30
CA SER A 112 -12.21 13.00 3.38
C SER A 112 -11.83 11.96 2.32
N LEU A 113 -10.63 12.08 1.72
CA LEU A 113 -10.11 11.11 0.76
C LEU A 113 -9.87 9.74 1.42
N LEU A 114 -9.32 9.73 2.63
CA LEU A 114 -9.10 8.49 3.37
C LEU A 114 -10.43 7.78 3.62
N VAL A 115 -11.44 8.46 4.19
CA VAL A 115 -12.77 7.89 4.41
C VAL A 115 -13.38 7.38 3.10
N PHE A 116 -13.28 8.15 2.03
CA PHE A 116 -13.78 7.76 0.71
C PHE A 116 -13.09 6.51 0.17
N LEU A 117 -11.76 6.42 0.27
CA LEU A 117 -10.99 5.27 -0.18
C LEU A 117 -11.21 4.03 0.71
N LEU A 118 -11.34 4.19 2.02
CA LEU A 118 -11.70 3.09 2.92
C LEU A 118 -13.13 2.58 2.63
N ALA A 119 -14.07 3.46 2.27
CA ALA A 119 -15.39 3.05 1.81
C ALA A 119 -15.33 2.23 0.51
N ASN A 120 -14.41 2.56 -0.42
CA ASN A 120 -14.15 1.72 -1.60
C ASN A 120 -13.68 0.30 -1.22
N VAL A 121 -12.81 0.17 -0.22
CA VAL A 121 -12.33 -1.14 0.27
C VAL A 121 -13.48 -1.98 0.84
N LEU A 122 -14.37 -1.34 1.61
CA LEU A 122 -15.51 -2.03 2.24
C LEU A 122 -16.57 -2.47 1.21
N THR A 123 -16.77 -1.70 0.15
CA THR A 123 -17.82 -1.95 -0.86
C THR A 123 -17.34 -2.82 -2.02
N THR A 124 -16.02 -2.90 -2.26
CA THR A 124 -15.44 -3.72 -3.33
C THR A 124 -15.20 -5.15 -2.84
N ARG A 125 -15.29 -6.12 -3.75
CA ARG A 125 -14.89 -7.51 -3.46
C ARG A 125 -13.37 -7.59 -3.43
N PRO A 126 -12.76 -8.19 -2.40
CA PRO A 126 -11.32 -8.39 -2.36
C PRO A 126 -10.83 -9.19 -3.57
N GLU A 127 -9.57 -8.96 -3.98
CA GLU A 127 -8.98 -9.64 -5.12
C GLU A 127 -8.70 -11.11 -4.80
N ARG A 128 -8.60 -11.97 -5.83
CA ARG A 128 -8.51 -13.43 -5.66
C ARG A 128 -7.29 -13.84 -4.84
N ASP A 129 -6.16 -13.18 -5.04
CA ASP A 129 -4.89 -13.49 -4.38
C ASP A 129 -4.94 -13.17 -2.87
N ASP A 130 -5.63 -12.08 -2.49
CA ASP A 130 -5.83 -11.69 -1.09
C ASP A 130 -6.81 -12.64 -0.37
N LEU A 131 -7.83 -13.11 -1.09
CA LEU A 131 -8.73 -14.14 -0.58
C LEU A 131 -8.02 -15.48 -0.41
N ALA A 132 -7.18 -15.87 -1.37
CA ALA A 132 -6.38 -17.09 -1.30
C ALA A 132 -5.42 -17.06 -0.10
N ALA A 133 -4.80 -15.90 0.16
CA ALA A 133 -3.96 -15.73 1.35
C ALA A 133 -4.77 -15.80 2.66
N ALA A 134 -5.94 -15.17 2.74
CA ALA A 134 -6.82 -15.26 3.91
C ALA A 134 -7.37 -16.68 4.14
N THR A 135 -7.65 -17.44 3.08
CA THR A 135 -8.05 -18.85 3.20
C THR A 135 -6.88 -19.73 3.65
N THR A 136 -5.68 -19.47 3.12
CA THR A 136 -4.48 -20.23 3.51
C THR A 136 -4.15 -19.96 4.98
N ALA A 137 -4.25 -18.71 5.45
CA ALA A 137 -4.07 -18.38 6.86
C ALA A 137 -5.02 -19.16 7.78
N ALA A 138 -6.29 -19.33 7.40
CA ALA A 138 -7.23 -20.12 8.18
C ALA A 138 -6.87 -21.62 8.22
N ARG A 139 -6.45 -22.21 7.09
CA ARG A 139 -6.00 -23.60 7.05
C ARG A 139 -4.74 -23.83 7.91
N LEU A 140 -3.80 -22.88 7.89
CA LEU A 140 -2.61 -22.91 8.74
C LEU A 140 -2.96 -22.87 10.23
N GLU A 141 -4.06 -22.23 10.63
CA GLU A 141 -4.57 -22.27 12.01
C GLU A 141 -5.21 -23.62 12.37
N GLU A 142 -5.90 -24.24 11.42
CA GLU A 142 -6.51 -25.57 11.56
C GLU A 142 -5.49 -26.73 11.50
N GLY A 143 -4.22 -26.44 11.20
CA GLY A 143 -3.15 -27.43 11.07
C GLY A 143 -3.17 -28.17 9.73
N ASP A 144 -3.88 -27.66 8.72
CA ASP A 144 -3.88 -28.18 7.36
C ASP A 144 -2.91 -27.36 6.49
N ALA A 145 -1.89 -28.04 6.00
CA ALA A 145 -0.61 -27.48 5.60
C ALA A 145 -0.35 -27.48 4.10
N GLU A 146 -1.39 -27.60 3.27
CA GLU A 146 -1.19 -27.59 1.83
C GLU A 146 -0.93 -26.15 1.33
N VAL A 147 0.35 -25.77 1.36
CA VAL A 147 0.81 -24.48 0.83
C VAL A 147 0.91 -24.56 -0.68
N ASP A 148 0.10 -23.76 -1.38
CA ASP A 148 0.11 -23.68 -2.83
C ASP A 148 1.46 -23.16 -3.35
N VAL A 149 2.17 -24.00 -4.10
CA VAL A 149 3.49 -23.71 -4.69
C VAL A 149 3.41 -22.54 -5.67
N ASP A 150 2.31 -22.42 -6.42
CA ASP A 150 2.12 -21.32 -7.37
C ASP A 150 1.92 -19.98 -6.63
N GLN A 151 1.29 -20.01 -5.46
CA GLN A 151 1.15 -18.84 -4.60
C GLN A 151 2.49 -18.40 -4.02
N LEU A 152 3.32 -19.33 -3.51
CA LEU A 152 4.68 -19.07 -3.02
C LEU A 152 5.63 -18.54 -4.10
N ALA A 153 5.42 -18.92 -5.37
CA ALA A 153 6.22 -18.42 -6.49
C ALA A 153 5.91 -16.94 -6.79
N ARG A 154 4.67 -16.51 -6.58
CA ARG A 154 4.21 -15.13 -6.84
C ARG A 154 4.35 -14.22 -5.63
N LEU A 155 4.04 -14.74 -4.45
CA LEU A 155 3.98 -14.02 -3.17
C LEU A 155 4.99 -14.64 -2.21
N GLY A 156 5.58 -13.82 -1.34
CA GLY A 156 6.57 -14.32 -0.39
C GLY A 156 5.95 -15.24 0.66
N PRO A 157 6.75 -16.12 1.30
CA PRO A 157 6.26 -17.10 2.27
C PRO A 157 5.61 -16.48 3.51
N GLY A 158 5.94 -15.23 3.83
CA GLY A 158 5.31 -14.49 4.92
C GLY A 158 3.95 -13.88 4.58
N TYR A 159 3.53 -13.91 3.31
CA TYR A 159 2.29 -13.28 2.89
C TYR A 159 1.06 -13.84 3.63
N PRO A 160 0.82 -15.17 3.67
CA PRO A 160 -0.33 -15.73 4.39
C PRO A 160 -0.23 -15.53 5.91
N LEU A 161 0.98 -15.61 6.48
CA LEU A 161 1.19 -15.49 7.93
C LEU A 161 0.75 -14.13 8.48
N LEU A 162 0.85 -13.05 7.70
CA LEU A 162 0.40 -11.73 8.14
C LEU A 162 -1.12 -11.57 8.17
N PHE A 163 -1.88 -12.48 7.55
CA PHE A 163 -3.34 -12.51 7.66
C PHE A 163 -3.85 -13.25 8.90
N LEU A 164 -3.00 -14.03 9.60
CA LEU A 164 -3.39 -14.77 10.82
C LEU A 164 -3.91 -13.83 11.92
N LEU A 165 -3.20 -12.72 12.18
CA LEU A 165 -3.56 -11.78 13.23
C LEU A 165 -4.97 -11.18 13.04
N PRO A 166 -5.30 -10.60 11.88
CA PRO A 166 -6.67 -10.16 11.60
C PRO A 166 -7.66 -11.33 11.53
N HIS A 167 -7.25 -12.51 11.08
CA HIS A 167 -8.14 -13.66 10.98
C HIS A 167 -8.69 -14.07 12.34
N ILE A 168 -7.79 -14.28 13.32
CA ILE A 168 -8.13 -14.59 14.72
C ILE A 168 -9.04 -13.51 15.31
N SER A 169 -8.74 -12.24 15.04
CA SER A 169 -9.58 -11.14 15.51
C SER A 169 -10.97 -11.18 14.88
N THR A 170 -11.07 -11.43 13.57
CA THR A 170 -12.36 -11.51 12.88
C THR A 170 -13.19 -12.69 13.33
N GLN A 171 -12.57 -13.87 13.47
CA GLN A 171 -13.25 -15.08 13.90
C GLN A 171 -13.88 -14.90 15.29
N ARG A 172 -13.17 -14.27 16.24
CA ARG A 172 -13.71 -13.96 17.57
C ARG A 172 -14.90 -12.99 17.54
N ILE A 173 -14.87 -11.99 16.67
CA ILE A 173 -15.97 -11.02 16.53
C ILE A 173 -17.22 -11.74 16.03
N PHE A 174 -17.08 -12.56 14.99
CA PHE A 174 -18.19 -13.29 14.42
C PHE A 174 -18.70 -14.42 15.33
N ALA A 175 -17.81 -15.07 16.11
CA ALA A 175 -18.18 -16.06 17.12
C ALA A 175 -18.85 -15.45 18.36
N GLY A 176 -18.64 -14.17 18.65
CA GLY A 176 -19.33 -13.46 19.73
C GLY A 176 -20.77 -13.07 19.40
N ASP A 177 -21.11 -12.87 18.12
CA ASP A 177 -22.46 -12.54 17.66
C ASP A 177 -23.39 -13.78 17.59
N THR A 178 -22.84 -14.99 17.58
CA THR A 178 -23.62 -16.25 17.57
C THR A 178 -24.30 -16.57 18.90
N ASP A 179 -23.91 -15.94 20.01
CA ASP A 179 -24.51 -16.19 21.34
C ASP A 179 -25.77 -15.37 21.63
N ALA A 180 -26.20 -14.44 20.74
CA ALA A 180 -27.20 -13.43 21.07
C ALA A 180 -28.56 -13.51 20.33
N ALA A 181 -28.81 -14.49 19.46
CA ALA A 181 -30.10 -14.60 18.75
C ALA A 181 -30.57 -16.06 18.55
N PRO A 182 -31.66 -16.52 19.20
CA PRO A 182 -32.19 -17.86 18.97
C PRO A 182 -32.86 -17.91 17.59
N GLY A 183 -32.26 -18.62 16.64
CA GLY A 183 -32.87 -18.90 15.33
C GLY A 183 -31.98 -18.72 14.10
N ARG A 184 -30.68 -18.45 14.24
CA ARG A 184 -29.70 -18.51 13.13
C ARG A 184 -28.46 -19.30 13.55
N ASP A 185 -28.61 -20.60 13.71
CA ASP A 185 -27.52 -21.56 13.94
C ASP A 185 -26.72 -21.84 12.65
N ALA A 186 -26.38 -20.79 11.90
CA ALA A 186 -25.50 -20.89 10.76
C ALA A 186 -24.22 -20.13 11.11
N GLU A 187 -23.14 -20.88 11.36
CA GLU A 187 -21.78 -20.36 11.32
C GLU A 187 -21.66 -19.41 10.12
N PRO A 188 -21.15 -18.17 10.30
CA PRO A 188 -20.98 -17.28 9.17
C PRO A 188 -20.15 -18.01 8.11
N PRO A 189 -20.56 -17.97 6.83
CA PRO A 189 -19.86 -18.73 5.80
C PRO A 189 -18.37 -18.37 5.84
N ALA A 190 -17.47 -19.36 5.85
CA ALA A 190 -16.01 -19.13 5.93
C ALA A 190 -15.53 -18.02 4.97
N ARG A 191 -16.16 -17.96 3.79
CA ARG A 191 -16.00 -16.89 2.80
C ARG A 191 -16.16 -15.46 3.36
N VAL A 192 -17.18 -15.20 4.18
CA VAL A 192 -17.46 -13.88 4.77
C VAL A 192 -16.33 -13.48 5.74
N VAL A 193 -15.81 -14.46 6.51
CA VAL A 193 -14.69 -14.23 7.41
C VAL A 193 -13.44 -13.88 6.61
N HIS A 194 -13.06 -14.66 5.60
CA HIS A 194 -11.89 -14.37 4.76
C HIS A 194 -11.99 -13.02 4.02
N GLU A 195 -13.17 -12.70 3.45
CA GLU A 195 -13.41 -11.40 2.82
C GLU A 195 -13.23 -10.25 3.82
N THR A 196 -13.69 -10.43 5.07
CA THR A 196 -13.55 -9.43 6.14
C THR A 196 -12.10 -9.31 6.60
N THR A 197 -11.39 -10.42 6.79
CA THR A 197 -9.96 -10.46 7.12
C THR A 197 -9.15 -9.68 6.10
N ALA A 198 -9.37 -9.91 4.80
CA ALA A 198 -8.66 -9.20 3.73
C ALA A 198 -8.95 -7.69 3.73
N ARG A 199 -10.22 -7.29 3.93
CA ARG A 199 -10.60 -5.88 4.03
C ARG A 199 -9.93 -5.18 5.21
N ILE A 200 -9.92 -5.82 6.38
CA ILE A 200 -9.27 -5.26 7.58
C ILE A 200 -7.78 -5.07 7.33
N MET A 201 -7.12 -6.04 6.69
CA MET A 201 -5.71 -5.90 6.32
C MET A 201 -5.44 -4.74 5.37
N ALA A 202 -6.26 -4.59 4.32
CA ALA A 202 -6.14 -3.47 3.41
C ALA A 202 -6.32 -2.13 4.14
N ILE A 203 -7.34 -2.02 5.01
CA ILE A 203 -7.60 -0.81 5.80
C ILE A 203 -6.40 -0.49 6.71
N ILE A 204 -5.90 -1.47 7.46
CA ILE A 204 -4.74 -1.29 8.35
C ILE A 204 -3.51 -0.85 7.55
N ALA A 205 -3.23 -1.48 6.41
CA ALA A 205 -2.11 -1.13 5.55
C ALA A 205 -2.20 0.32 5.05
N GLN A 206 -3.38 0.76 4.58
CA GLN A 206 -3.60 2.14 4.13
C GLN A 206 -3.41 3.15 5.27
N LEU A 207 -3.94 2.85 6.46
CA LEU A 207 -3.76 3.69 7.64
C LEU A 207 -2.28 3.78 8.06
N LEU A 208 -1.55 2.66 7.97
CA LEU A 208 -0.12 2.63 8.26
C LEU A 208 0.69 3.44 7.23
N ILE A 209 0.34 3.41 5.94
CA ILE A 209 1.00 4.25 4.92
C ILE A 209 0.78 5.73 5.25
N VAL A 210 -0.47 6.15 5.41
CA VAL A 210 -0.84 7.55 5.70
C VAL A 210 -0.19 8.02 7.01
N GLY A 211 -0.33 7.25 8.08
CA GLY A 211 0.27 7.56 9.37
C GLY A 211 1.79 7.59 9.32
N GLY A 212 2.41 6.69 8.55
CA GLY A 212 3.85 6.64 8.34
C GLY A 212 4.38 7.87 7.59
N MET A 213 3.68 8.34 6.54
CA MET A 213 4.05 9.58 5.84
C MET A 213 3.97 10.81 6.74
N VAL A 214 2.91 10.92 7.56
CA VAL A 214 2.78 12.00 8.55
C VAL A 214 3.88 11.92 9.61
N MET A 215 4.18 10.72 10.11
CA MET A 215 5.27 10.46 11.07
C MET A 215 6.63 10.86 10.50
N ILE A 216 6.91 10.55 9.23
CA ILE A 216 8.15 10.96 8.55
C ILE A 216 8.25 12.49 8.49
N GLY A 217 7.19 13.16 8.03
CA GLY A 217 7.17 14.63 7.98
C GLY A 217 7.40 15.26 9.34
N TRP A 218 6.75 14.73 10.39
CA TRP A 218 6.90 15.23 11.75
C TRP A 218 8.29 14.98 12.34
N ARG A 219 8.79 13.75 12.31
CA ARG A 219 10.05 13.37 12.99
C ARG A 219 11.32 13.69 12.23
N HIS A 220 11.29 13.64 10.90
CA HIS A 220 12.50 13.75 10.08
C HIS A 220 12.62 15.08 9.36
N PHE A 221 11.49 15.75 9.09
CA PHE A 221 11.45 17.05 8.42
C PHE A 221 10.97 18.20 9.31
N GLU A 222 10.67 17.91 10.59
CA GLU A 222 10.17 18.89 11.57
C GLU A 222 8.95 19.68 11.08
N SER A 223 8.18 19.09 10.15
CA SER A 223 7.05 19.72 9.48
C SER A 223 5.91 18.74 9.29
N THR A 224 4.90 18.86 10.16
CA THR A 224 3.65 18.09 10.05
C THR A 224 2.92 18.43 8.76
N ARG A 225 2.96 19.71 8.31
CA ARG A 225 2.37 20.15 7.04
C ARG A 225 2.91 19.34 5.86
N LEU A 226 4.22 19.11 5.78
CA LEU A 226 4.82 18.31 4.70
C LEU A 226 4.38 16.85 4.76
N GLY A 227 4.34 16.25 5.96
CA GLY A 227 3.89 14.86 6.13
C GLY A 227 2.43 14.67 5.70
N ILE A 228 1.55 15.60 6.11
CA ILE A 228 0.14 15.61 5.69
C ILE A 228 0.04 15.82 4.18
N ALA A 229 0.80 16.75 3.61
CA ALA A 229 0.82 17.02 2.18
C ALA A 229 1.25 15.78 1.36
N ALA A 230 2.27 15.06 1.81
CA ALA A 230 2.70 13.79 1.18
C ALA A 230 1.62 12.71 1.26
N ALA A 231 0.96 12.57 2.42
CA ALA A 231 -0.15 11.64 2.59
C ALA A 231 -1.36 12.00 1.69
N VAL A 232 -1.71 13.28 1.59
CA VAL A 232 -2.78 13.75 0.68
C VAL A 232 -2.42 13.45 -0.77
N LEU A 233 -1.17 13.71 -1.18
CA LEU A 233 -0.73 13.39 -2.54
C LEU A 233 -0.83 11.89 -2.82
N TYR A 234 -0.40 11.04 -1.88
CA TYR A 234 -0.58 9.58 -1.96
C TYR A 234 -2.03 9.18 -2.13
N LEU A 235 -2.95 9.74 -1.33
CA LEU A 235 -4.38 9.45 -1.42
C LEU A 235 -5.02 9.95 -2.73
N LEU A 236 -4.45 10.98 -3.35
CA LEU A 236 -4.85 11.47 -4.67
C LEU A 236 -4.24 10.68 -5.83
N MET A 237 -3.22 9.83 -5.60
CA MET A 237 -2.63 9.08 -6.69
C MET A 237 -3.68 8.14 -7.31
N PRO A 238 -3.82 8.12 -8.65
CA PRO A 238 -4.76 7.23 -9.32
C PRO A 238 -4.52 5.75 -8.99
N TYR A 239 -3.25 5.38 -8.82
CA TYR A 239 -2.83 4.07 -8.31
C TYR A 239 -3.54 3.69 -7.01
N THR A 240 -3.56 4.60 -6.03
CA THR A 240 -4.10 4.34 -4.70
C THR A 240 -5.59 4.06 -4.74
N ALA A 241 -6.34 4.68 -5.64
CA ALA A 241 -7.80 4.45 -5.78
C ALA A 241 -8.15 3.19 -6.59
N ILE A 242 -7.31 2.81 -7.55
CA ILE A 242 -7.51 1.58 -8.32
C ILE A 242 -7.17 0.36 -7.45
N MET A 243 -6.06 0.44 -6.72
CA MET A 243 -5.48 -0.66 -5.94
C MET A 243 -5.73 -0.54 -4.43
N THR A 244 -6.72 0.25 -3.99
CA THR A 244 -6.90 0.55 -2.55
C THR A 244 -7.07 -0.69 -1.69
N GLY A 245 -7.83 -1.66 -2.20
CA GLY A 245 -8.20 -2.89 -1.49
C GLY A 245 -7.17 -4.03 -1.62
N ARG A 246 -6.09 -3.81 -2.37
CA ARG A 246 -5.07 -4.82 -2.66
C ARG A 246 -4.01 -4.87 -1.58
N VAL A 247 -4.04 -5.92 -0.77
CA VAL A 247 -3.12 -6.09 0.36
C VAL A 247 -1.70 -6.37 -0.12
N ASP A 248 -1.55 -7.07 -1.24
CA ASP A 248 -0.28 -7.45 -1.88
C ASP A 248 0.56 -6.23 -2.28
N HIS A 249 -0.08 -5.08 -2.54
CA HIS A 249 0.60 -3.81 -2.80
C HIS A 249 0.68 -2.92 -1.56
N ALA A 250 -0.42 -2.80 -0.81
CA ALA A 250 -0.50 -1.85 0.30
C ALA A 250 0.35 -2.26 1.50
N LEU A 251 0.37 -3.55 1.86
CA LEU A 251 1.08 -4.02 3.06
C LEU A 251 2.61 -3.89 2.94
N PRO A 252 3.27 -4.36 1.86
CA PRO A 252 4.70 -4.11 1.71
C PRO A 252 5.02 -2.62 1.57
N GLY A 253 4.15 -1.84 0.93
CA GLY A 253 4.25 -0.37 0.90
C GLY A 253 4.25 0.24 2.31
N ALA A 254 3.34 -0.20 3.19
CA ALA A 254 3.28 0.22 4.58
C ALA A 254 4.57 -0.13 5.34
N LEU A 255 5.06 -1.36 5.20
CA LEU A 255 6.30 -1.82 5.82
C LEU A 255 7.51 -0.99 5.38
N ILE A 256 7.63 -0.68 4.09
CA ILE A 256 8.70 0.16 3.55
C ILE A 256 8.60 1.60 4.09
N VAL A 257 7.40 2.19 4.13
CA VAL A 257 7.19 3.53 4.71
C VAL A 257 7.61 3.56 6.17
N TRP A 258 7.27 2.56 6.97
CA TRP A 258 7.68 2.46 8.36
C TRP A 258 9.18 2.12 8.54
N ALA A 259 9.78 1.41 7.59
CA ALA A 259 11.23 1.21 7.55
C ALA A 259 11.95 2.56 7.38
N ILE A 260 11.45 3.42 6.48
CA ILE A 260 11.94 4.79 6.33
C ILE A 260 11.66 5.60 7.61
N ALA A 261 10.46 5.53 8.19
CA ALA A 261 10.13 6.24 9.43
C ALA A 261 11.07 5.84 10.59
N SER A 262 11.59 4.61 10.58
CA SER A 262 12.50 4.06 11.59
C SER A 262 13.96 4.00 11.14
N TYR A 263 14.37 4.71 10.07
CA TYR A 263 15.73 4.61 9.49
C TYR A 263 16.87 4.84 10.49
N ARG A 264 16.64 5.55 11.60
CA ARG A 264 17.66 5.76 12.65
C ARG A 264 17.95 4.50 13.48
N ARG A 265 17.09 3.48 13.39
CA ARG A 265 17.21 2.20 14.11
C ARG A 265 17.43 1.06 13.10
N PRO A 266 18.68 0.72 12.75
CA PRO A 266 18.99 -0.18 11.63
C PRO A 266 18.35 -1.56 11.77
N PHE A 267 18.29 -2.12 12.98
CA PHE A 267 17.65 -3.42 13.22
C PHE A 267 16.14 -3.40 12.93
N ILE A 268 15.43 -2.34 13.33
CA ILE A 268 13.98 -2.22 13.09
C ILE A 268 13.71 -2.00 11.59
N ALA A 269 14.46 -1.09 10.96
CA ALA A 269 14.34 -0.85 9.52
C ALA A 269 14.64 -2.14 8.72
N GLY A 270 15.69 -2.88 9.11
CA GLY A 270 16.01 -4.18 8.54
C GLY A 270 14.90 -5.22 8.73
N GLY A 271 14.34 -5.31 9.93
CA GLY A 271 13.21 -6.20 10.20
C GLY A 271 11.99 -5.87 9.34
N LEU A 272 11.63 -4.59 9.20
CA LEU A 272 10.51 -4.17 8.36
C LEU A 272 10.74 -4.43 6.86
N ILE A 273 11.97 -4.19 6.36
CA ILE A 273 12.33 -4.55 4.98
C ILE A 273 12.32 -6.08 4.79
N GLY A 274 12.83 -6.85 5.75
CA GLY A 274 12.78 -8.31 5.72
C GLY A 274 11.36 -8.85 5.70
N LEU A 275 10.45 -8.27 6.49
CA LEU A 275 9.02 -8.57 6.43
C LEU A 275 8.42 -8.21 5.07
N ALA A 276 8.78 -7.06 4.49
CA ALA A 276 8.30 -6.66 3.17
C ALA A 276 8.79 -7.60 2.05
N ILE A 277 10.03 -8.09 2.13
CA ILE A 277 10.57 -9.13 1.22
C ILE A 277 9.80 -10.44 1.43
N GLY A 278 9.48 -10.75 2.67
CA GLY A 278 8.72 -11.92 3.05
C GLY A 278 7.27 -11.89 2.58
N THR A 279 6.66 -10.72 2.36
CA THR A 279 5.32 -10.61 1.77
C THR A 279 5.35 -10.69 0.25
N ILE A 280 6.36 -10.08 -0.39
CA ILE A 280 6.51 -10.08 -1.84
C ILE A 280 7.97 -9.82 -2.19
N TYR A 281 8.46 -10.37 -3.30
CA TYR A 281 9.89 -10.40 -3.56
C TYR A 281 10.51 -9.06 -4.01
N TYR A 282 9.73 -8.13 -4.59
CA TYR A 282 10.29 -6.89 -5.17
C TYR A 282 11.11 -5.99 -4.21
N PRO A 283 10.85 -5.89 -2.90
CA PRO A 283 11.66 -5.08 -1.99
C PRO A 283 13.09 -5.61 -1.84
N VAL A 284 13.39 -6.83 -2.29
CA VAL A 284 14.77 -7.36 -2.30
C VAL A 284 15.72 -6.45 -3.09
N PHE A 285 15.20 -5.82 -4.16
CA PHE A 285 15.97 -4.90 -4.99
C PHE A 285 16.33 -3.58 -4.28
N LEU A 286 15.74 -3.31 -3.10
CA LEU A 286 16.11 -2.18 -2.25
C LEU A 286 17.32 -2.48 -1.35
N LEU A 287 17.70 -3.75 -1.17
CA LEU A 287 18.80 -4.13 -0.27
C LEU A 287 20.13 -3.44 -0.61
N PRO A 288 20.56 -3.31 -1.88
CA PRO A 288 21.79 -2.60 -2.21
C PRO A 288 21.78 -1.14 -1.72
N LEU A 289 20.64 -0.46 -1.87
CA LEU A 289 20.48 0.93 -1.43
C LEU A 289 20.56 1.05 0.10
N TRP A 290 19.85 0.18 0.83
CA TRP A 290 19.86 0.17 2.29
C TRP A 290 21.22 -0.23 2.87
N CYS A 291 21.87 -1.23 2.29
CA CYS A 291 23.21 -1.66 2.70
C CYS A 291 24.25 -0.55 2.47
N SER A 292 24.16 0.17 1.34
CA SER A 292 25.00 1.34 1.08
C SER A 292 24.77 2.45 2.10
N PHE A 293 23.50 2.77 2.40
CA PHE A 293 23.15 3.78 3.41
C PHE A 293 23.70 3.43 4.81
N TYR A 294 23.66 2.15 5.20
CA TYR A 294 24.12 1.69 6.50
C TYR A 294 25.58 1.24 6.56
N TRP A 295 26.35 1.30 5.47
CA TRP A 295 27.69 0.71 5.36
C TRP A 295 28.58 1.01 6.58
N GLU A 296 28.72 2.29 6.93
CA GLU A 296 29.44 2.74 8.13
C GLU A 296 28.54 2.99 9.35
N ARG A 297 27.21 2.95 9.16
CA ARG A 297 26.20 3.31 10.17
C ARG A 297 25.57 2.11 10.87
N GLY A 298 26.15 0.92 10.68
CA GLY A 298 25.71 -0.32 11.31
C GLY A 298 24.99 -1.29 10.37
N VAL A 299 25.51 -1.52 9.16
CA VAL A 299 24.97 -2.50 8.18
C VAL A 299 24.76 -3.88 8.78
N ARG A 300 25.63 -4.31 9.71
CA ARG A 300 25.47 -5.60 10.42
C ARG A 300 24.15 -5.68 11.18
N ARG A 301 23.74 -4.61 11.87
CA ARG A 301 22.47 -4.57 12.61
C ARG A 301 21.27 -4.59 11.67
N PHE A 302 21.38 -3.91 10.52
CA PHE A 302 20.37 -3.94 9.48
C PHE A 302 20.22 -5.34 8.88
N ALA A 303 21.33 -5.97 8.45
CA ALA A 303 21.34 -7.31 7.89
C ALA A 303 20.83 -8.35 8.89
N LEU A 304 21.16 -8.21 10.18
CA LEU A 304 20.62 -9.07 11.25
C LEU A 304 19.11 -8.88 11.38
N GLY A 305 18.59 -7.66 11.29
CA GLY A 305 17.15 -7.39 11.26
C GLY A 305 16.45 -8.06 10.08
N VAL A 306 16.98 -7.91 8.86
CA VAL A 306 16.43 -8.55 7.65
C VAL A 306 16.43 -10.07 7.80
N SER A 307 17.56 -10.65 8.21
CA SER A 307 17.72 -12.10 8.35
C SER A 307 16.82 -12.65 9.44
N ALA A 308 16.69 -11.95 10.58
CA ALA A 308 15.83 -12.37 11.68
C ALA A 308 14.34 -12.35 11.27
N ALA A 309 13.90 -11.33 10.53
CA ALA A 309 12.52 -11.28 10.04
C ALA A 309 12.22 -12.40 9.04
N LEU A 310 13.10 -12.64 8.07
CA LEU A 310 12.93 -13.73 7.10
C LEU A 310 12.98 -15.10 7.78
N ALA A 311 13.93 -15.32 8.71
CA ALA A 311 14.01 -16.55 9.48
C ALA A 311 12.74 -16.77 10.32
N ALA A 312 12.21 -15.73 10.97
CA ALA A 312 10.97 -15.83 11.72
C ALA A 312 9.78 -16.21 10.83
N LEU A 313 9.71 -15.69 9.60
CA LEU A 313 8.66 -16.07 8.64
C LEU A 313 8.83 -17.51 8.14
N VAL A 314 10.06 -17.95 7.84
CA VAL A 314 10.34 -19.33 7.42
C VAL A 314 10.05 -20.32 8.54
N VAL A 315 10.48 -20.01 9.76
CA VAL A 315 10.22 -20.83 10.96
C VAL A 315 8.72 -20.84 11.27
N GLY A 316 8.05 -19.69 11.17
CA GLY A 316 6.60 -19.59 11.31
C GLY A 316 5.88 -20.50 10.33
N LEU A 317 6.26 -20.42 9.04
CA LEU A 317 5.72 -21.29 8.01
C LEU A 317 5.96 -22.77 8.34
N TRP A 318 7.19 -23.13 8.75
CA TRP A 318 7.57 -24.50 9.08
C TRP A 318 6.81 -25.09 10.27
N PHE A 319 6.42 -24.28 11.25
CA PHE A 319 5.57 -24.74 12.36
C PHE A 319 4.09 -24.84 11.98
N THR A 320 3.65 -24.09 10.97
CA THR A 320 2.26 -24.10 10.49
C THR A 320 2.05 -25.05 9.30
N SER A 321 3.12 -25.56 8.71
CA SER A 321 3.14 -26.60 7.66
C SER A 321 3.37 -27.98 8.25
#